data_AF-A0A3C1PIL1-F1
#
_entry.id   AF-A0A3C1PIL1-F1
#
_cell.length_a   1.000
_cell.length_b   1.000
_cell.length_c   1.000
_cell.angle_alpha   90.00
_cell.angle_beta   90.00
_cell.angle_gamma   90.00
#
_symmetry.space_group_name_H-M   'P 1'
#
loop_
_entity.id
_entity.type
_entity.pdbx_description
1 polymer ?
#
loop_
_entity_poly.entity_id
_entity_poly.type
_entity_poly.pdbx_seq_one_letter_code
_entity_poly.pdbx_strand_id
1 'polypeptide(L)'
;MEYISWFWIIMFSIWGLPLGIYRSKFRKIVYSTTDWKINIKPWFWLETKALLGFYTPESENFVKFRNFYRFYLLIYFLLFISYQIF
;
A
#
# COMPACT_ATOMS: atom_id res chain seq x y z
N MET A 1 8.79 28.42 6.56
CA MET A 1 8.96 27.20 7.37
C MET A 1 7.61 26.55 7.67
N GLU A 2 6.62 27.25 8.23
CA GLU A 2 5.32 26.65 8.57
C GLU A 2 4.51 26.11 7.37
N TYR A 3 4.49 26.84 6.24
CA TYR A 3 3.79 26.39 5.02
C TYR A 3 4.35 25.09 4.43
N ILE A 4 5.66 24.85 4.56
CA ILE A 4 6.31 23.61 4.10
C ILE A 4 5.83 22.43 4.96
N SER A 5 5.67 22.63 6.26
CA SER A 5 5.11 21.62 7.17
C SER A 5 3.66 21.28 6.80
N TRP A 6 2.81 22.27 6.55
CA TRP A 6 1.42 22.04 6.16
C TRP A 6 1.30 21.32 4.81
N PHE A 7 2.15 21.67 3.83
CA PHE A 7 2.23 20.98 2.55
C PHE A 7 2.46 19.48 2.73
N TRP A 8 3.46 19.09 3.54
CA TRP A 8 3.76 17.68 3.79
C TRP A 8 2.61 16.96 4.48
N ILE A 9 2.00 17.56 5.50
CA ILE A 9 0.83 16.99 6.19
C ILE A 9 -0.30 16.73 5.19
N ILE A 10 -0.59 17.68 4.31
CA ILE A 10 -1.65 17.55 3.30
C ILE A 10 -1.32 16.43 2.31
N MET A 11 -0.10 16.41 1.78
CA MET A 11 0.33 15.39 0.81
C MET A 11 0.29 13.97 1.40
N PHE A 12 0.81 13.80 2.61
CA PHE A 12 0.74 12.51 3.31
C PHE A 12 -0.68 12.14 3.72
N SER A 13 -1.57 13.10 3.98
CA SER A 13 -2.97 12.79 4.27
C SER A 13 -3.70 12.30 3.02
N ILE A 14 -3.58 13.04 1.91
CA ILE A 14 -4.22 12.71 0.63
C ILE A 14 -3.72 11.35 0.10
N TRP A 15 -2.41 11.08 0.22
CA TRP A 15 -1.83 9.84 -0.31
C TRP A 15 -1.73 8.70 0.73
N GLY A 16 -1.67 9.01 2.01
CA GLY A 16 -1.53 8.02 3.07
C GLY A 16 -2.86 7.40 3.50
N LEU A 17 -3.95 8.18 3.55
CA LEU A 17 -5.25 7.66 3.98
C LEU A 17 -5.79 6.56 3.05
N PRO A 18 -5.77 6.70 1.71
CA PRO A 18 -6.24 5.63 0.82
C PRO A 18 -5.32 4.40 0.83
N LEU A 19 -4.05 4.53 1.23
CA LEU A 19 -3.11 3.41 1.32
C LEU A 19 -3.63 2.29 2.23
N GLY A 20 -4.30 2.64 3.33
CA GLY A 20 -4.90 1.67 4.24
C GLY A 20 -5.97 0.80 3.57
N ILE A 21 -6.78 1.40 2.69
CA ILE A 21 -7.82 0.71 1.92
C ILE A 21 -7.19 -0.28 0.94
N TYR A 22 -6.19 0.17 0.19
CA TYR A 22 -5.51 -0.67 -0.79
C TYR A 22 -4.71 -1.78 -0.13
N ARG A 23 -4.03 -1.51 1.00
CA ARG A 23 -3.36 -2.53 1.82
C ARG A 23 -4.36 -3.59 2.30
N SER A 24 -5.50 -3.18 2.82
CA SER A 24 -6.53 -4.10 3.31
C SER A 24 -7.08 -4.98 2.19
N LYS A 25 -7.40 -4.38 1.03
CA LYS A 25 -7.84 -5.12 -0.15
C LYS A 25 -6.77 -6.11 -0.65
N PHE A 26 -5.50 -5.68 -0.68
CA PHE A 26 -4.38 -6.54 -1.08
C PHE A 26 -4.27 -7.77 -0.17
N ARG A 27 -4.30 -7.57 1.15
CA ARG A 27 -4.25 -8.67 2.13
C ARG A 27 -5.41 -9.64 1.94
N LYS A 28 -6.63 -9.14 1.82
CA LYS A 28 -7.81 -9.97 1.62
C LYS A 28 -7.71 -10.86 0.37
N ILE A 29 -7.20 -10.33 -0.74
CA ILE A 29 -6.97 -11.13 -1.96
C ILE A 29 -5.84 -12.14 -1.76
N VAL A 30 -4.71 -11.71 -1.18
CA VAL A 30 -3.51 -12.56 -0.99
C VAL A 30 -3.80 -13.78 -0.11
N TYR A 31 -4.57 -13.60 0.96
CA TYR A 31 -4.95 -14.70 1.88
C TYR A 31 -6.32 -15.31 1.55
N SER A 32 -6.92 -14.94 0.41
CA SER A 32 -8.23 -15.45 -0.02
C SER A 32 -9.29 -15.40 1.08
N THR A 33 -9.43 -14.25 1.75
CA THR A 33 -10.34 -14.06 2.89
C THR A 33 -11.10 -12.75 2.82
N THR A 34 -12.31 -12.72 3.34
CA THR A 34 -13.11 -11.50 3.49
C THR A 34 -12.98 -10.89 4.89
N ASP A 35 -12.43 -11.63 5.86
CA ASP A 35 -12.33 -11.23 7.27
C ASP A 35 -11.43 -9.99 7.43
N TRP A 36 -11.94 -8.99 8.15
CA TRP A 36 -11.20 -7.77 8.45
C TRP A 36 -10.04 -8.00 9.42
N LYS A 37 -10.09 -9.06 10.25
CA LYS A 37 -9.04 -9.42 11.22
C LYS A 37 -7.69 -9.65 10.55
N ILE A 38 -7.66 -9.97 9.24
CA ILE A 38 -6.41 -10.11 8.49
C ILE A 38 -5.55 -8.86 8.55
N ASN A 39 -6.12 -7.67 8.75
CA ASN A 39 -5.37 -6.41 8.81
C ASN A 39 -4.59 -6.20 10.11
N ILE A 40 -5.00 -6.88 11.18
CA ILE A 40 -4.33 -6.80 12.50
C ILE A 40 -3.27 -7.90 12.64
N LYS A 41 -3.46 -9.05 11.96
CA LYS A 41 -2.51 -10.16 12.04
C LYS A 41 -1.12 -9.74 11.54
N PRO A 42 -0.02 -10.10 12.23
CA PRO A 42 1.35 -9.76 11.82
C PRO A 42 1.90 -10.70 10.73
N TRP A 43 1.05 -11.15 9.82
CA TRP A 43 1.46 -11.92 8.65
C TRP A 43 1.91 -10.94 7.57
N PHE A 44 3.10 -11.13 7.01
CA PHE A 44 3.66 -10.24 5.98
C PHE A 44 4.34 -11.01 4.84
N TRP A 45 4.86 -12.20 5.12
CA TRP A 45 5.68 -12.97 4.17
C TRP A 45 4.96 -13.26 2.84
N LEU A 46 3.69 -13.66 2.90
CA LEU A 46 2.91 -13.95 1.70
C LEU A 46 2.61 -12.69 0.90
N GLU A 47 2.32 -11.57 1.58
CA GLU A 47 2.14 -10.27 0.93
C GLU A 47 3.42 -9.82 0.22
N THR A 48 4.59 -9.95 0.85
CA THR A 48 5.87 -9.60 0.23
C THR A 48 6.13 -10.44 -1.01
N LYS A 49 5.92 -11.77 -0.94
CA LYS A 49 6.03 -12.65 -2.11
C LYS A 49 5.06 -12.25 -3.21
N ALA A 50 3.80 -11.96 -2.86
CA ALA A 50 2.77 -11.53 -3.80
C ALA A 50 3.13 -10.19 -4.46
N LEU A 51 3.61 -9.26 -3.64
CA LEU A 51 4.00 -7.91 -4.03
C LEU A 51 5.26 -7.91 -4.88
N LEU A 52 6.18 -8.86 -4.73
CA LEU A 52 7.35 -9.01 -5.60
C LEU A 52 7.06 -9.87 -6.84
N GLY A 53 5.96 -10.61 -6.83
CA GLY A 53 5.50 -11.42 -7.96
C GLY A 53 5.95 -12.87 -7.92
N PHE A 54 6.56 -13.30 -6.81
CA PHE A 54 6.89 -14.70 -6.53
C PHE A 54 5.67 -15.55 -6.15
N TYR A 55 4.53 -14.92 -5.89
CA TYR A 55 3.25 -15.57 -5.62
C TYR A 55 2.13 -14.80 -6.32
N THR A 56 1.15 -15.51 -6.87
CA THR A 56 -0.01 -14.93 -7.55
C THR A 56 -1.25 -15.71 -7.08
N PRO A 57 -2.13 -15.10 -6.28
CA PRO A 57 -3.41 -15.70 -5.90
C PRO A 57 -4.29 -15.96 -7.13
N GLU A 58 -5.15 -16.97 -7.03
CA GLU A 58 -6.21 -17.25 -8.00
C GLU A 58 -7.34 -16.24 -7.84
N SER A 59 -7.12 -15.01 -8.31
CA SER A 59 -8.13 -13.98 -8.39
C SER A 59 -8.09 -13.32 -9.76
N GLU A 60 -9.28 -13.18 -10.35
CA GLU A 60 -9.44 -12.33 -11.51
C GLU A 60 -8.97 -10.92 -11.15
N ASN A 61 -8.20 -10.31 -12.05
CA ASN A 61 -7.63 -8.97 -11.89
C ASN A 61 -6.56 -8.78 -10.80
N PHE A 62 -6.07 -9.83 -10.12
CA PHE A 62 -5.03 -9.68 -9.10
C PHE A 62 -3.79 -8.95 -9.64
N VAL A 63 -3.29 -9.35 -10.80
CA VAL A 63 -2.07 -8.76 -11.40
C VAL A 63 -2.27 -7.26 -11.68
N LYS A 64 -3.43 -6.87 -12.19
CA LYS A 64 -3.79 -5.46 -12.42
C LYS A 64 -3.80 -4.68 -11.10
N PHE A 65 -4.43 -5.25 -10.07
CA PHE A 65 -4.50 -4.63 -8.75
C PHE A 65 -3.12 -4.54 -8.09
N ARG A 66 -2.30 -5.58 -8.17
CA ARG A 66 -0.91 -5.59 -7.67
C ARG A 66 -0.09 -4.47 -8.32
N ASN A 67 -0.17 -4.31 -9.64
CA ASN A 67 0.59 -3.28 -10.35
C ASN A 67 0.12 -1.86 -9.95
N PHE A 68 -1.19 -1.66 -9.83
CA PHE A 68 -1.74 -0.42 -9.26
C PHE A 68 -1.23 -0.16 -7.84
N TYR A 69 -1.25 -1.18 -6.98
CA TYR A 69 -0.79 -1.05 -5.59
C TYR A 69 0.71 -0.78 -5.49
N ARG A 70 1.53 -1.43 -6.33
CA ARG A 70 2.97 -1.14 -6.47
C ARG A 70 3.24 0.29 -6.88
N PHE A 71 2.50 0.80 -7.88
CA PHE A 71 2.60 2.20 -8.31
C PHE A 71 2.26 3.15 -7.15
N TYR A 72 1.18 2.86 -6.43
CA TYR A 72 0.77 3.66 -5.28
C TYR A 72 1.84 3.71 -4.17
N LEU A 73 2.44 2.55 -3.85
CA LEU A 73 3.55 2.43 -2.91
C LEU A 73 4.81 3.18 -3.39
N LEU A 74 5.11 3.14 -4.70
CA LEU A 74 6.22 3.88 -5.28
C LEU A 74 6.03 5.39 -5.09
N ILE A 75 4.85 5.93 -5.38
CA ILE A 75 4.58 7.36 -5.17
C ILE A 75 4.69 7.72 -3.69
N TYR A 76 4.14 6.89 -2.79
CA TYR A 76 4.28 7.11 -1.35
C TYR A 76 5.75 7.12 -0.90
N PHE A 77 6.58 6.21 -1.44
CA PHE A 77 8.02 6.18 -1.16
C PHE A 77 8.75 7.41 -1.69
N LEU A 78 8.42 7.89 -2.89
CA LEU A 78 8.99 9.12 -3.44
C LEU A 78 8.58 10.36 -2.62
N LEU A 79 7.33 10.43 -2.16
CA LEU A 79 6.87 11.48 -1.25
C LEU A 79 7.67 11.45 0.06
N PHE A 80 7.90 10.26 0.62
CA PHE A 80 8.72 10.09 1.82
C PHE A 80 10.17 10.54 1.62
N ILE A 81 10.83 10.13 0.54
CA ILE A 81 12.19 10.59 0.23
C ILE A 81 12.22 12.11 0.06
N SER A 82 11.25 12.69 -0.63
CA SER A 82 11.20 14.13 -0.85
C SER A 82 11.06 14.89 0.47
N TYR A 83 10.21 14.41 1.39
CA TYR A 83 10.07 14.97 2.74
C TYR A 83 11.36 14.93 3.55
N GLN A 84 12.22 13.91 3.36
CA GLN A 84 13.50 13.84 4.06
C GLN A 84 14.54 14.83 3.51
N ILE A 85 14.39 15.25 2.26
CA ILE A 85 15.34 16.14 1.58
C ILE A 85 14.97 17.62 1.75
N PHE A 86 13.67 17.95 1.82
CA PHE A 86 13.13 19.32 1.80
C PHE A 86 12.32 19.67 3.05
#